data_AF-A0A1V9FFW8-F1
#
_entry.id   AF-A0A1V9FFW8-F1
#
_cell.length_a   1.000
_cell.length_b   1.000
_cell.length_c   1.000
_cell.angle_alpha   90.00
_cell.angle_beta   90.00
_cell.angle_gamma   90.00
#
_symmetry.space_group_name_H-M   'P 1'
#
loop_
_entity.id
_entity.type
_entity.pdbx_description
1 polymer ?
#
loop_
_entity_poly.entity_id
_entity_poly.type
_entity_poly.pdbx_seq_one_letter_code
_entity_poly.pdbx_strand_id
1 'polypeptide(L)'
;MSSVCLYFNVHQPFLLKSFSSMDIDVRHTYFDMEACKAAIHEKADRCYLPCNKIMTRLINKNRGRFRVRFSISGTTMELLQLYRPDVIDSFRKLVNTGLIEILAAPYYHSLSFLYSRKEFQRQLSKHQKLVKKIFGIHTTIFNNTALLHNNELSKYIAGAGFKGMLCEGNVNPIDPVNMPVPELNLLKKIYALENLVLNSGCEKTIDTWGCLQSLDHFEARESFQSFSNIVTDFEITLIRQSIEKLKKQSALRPVRTPLL
;
A
#
# COMPACT_ATOMS: atom_id res chain seq x y z
N MET A 1 -34.12 11.30 10.57
CA MET A 1 -33.65 9.91 10.74
C MET A 1 -32.15 9.89 10.52
N SER A 2 -31.39 9.33 11.45
CA SER A 2 -29.94 9.18 11.30
C SER A 2 -29.64 8.09 10.28
N SER A 3 -28.74 8.38 9.34
CA SER A 3 -28.25 7.40 8.37
C SER A 3 -26.98 6.74 8.91
N VAL A 4 -26.87 5.41 8.76
CA VAL A 4 -25.69 4.64 9.17
C VAL A 4 -24.83 4.36 7.96
N CYS A 5 -23.52 4.63 8.06
CA CYS A 5 -22.54 4.29 7.05
C CYS A 5 -21.68 3.11 7.53
N LEU A 6 -21.87 1.93 6.93
CA LEU A 6 -21.02 0.77 7.18
C LEU A 6 -19.82 0.78 6.24
N TYR A 7 -18.65 0.55 6.82
CA TYR A 7 -17.39 0.49 6.10
C TYR A 7 -16.50 -0.62 6.69
N PHE A 8 -15.82 -1.35 5.82
CA PHE A 8 -14.87 -2.41 6.19
C PHE A 8 -13.50 -2.16 5.54
N ASN A 9 -12.45 -2.22 6.34
CA ASN A 9 -11.07 -2.19 5.85
C ASN A 9 -10.61 -3.62 5.52
N VAL A 10 -10.12 -3.82 4.30
CA VAL A 10 -9.65 -5.11 3.78
C VAL A 10 -8.18 -4.95 3.42
N HIS A 11 -7.32 -5.33 4.37
CA HIS A 11 -5.87 -5.23 4.21
C HIS A 11 -5.15 -6.55 4.55
N GLN A 12 -4.12 -6.81 3.77
CA GLN A 12 -3.14 -7.88 3.88
C GLN A 12 -1.84 -7.33 3.28
N PRO A 13 -0.79 -7.12 4.09
CA PRO A 13 0.52 -6.74 3.59
C PRO A 13 1.23 -7.94 2.97
N PHE A 14 2.28 -7.67 2.20
CA PHE A 14 3.25 -8.71 1.86
C PHE A 14 4.08 -9.04 3.10
N LEU A 15 4.03 -10.28 3.56
CA LEU A 15 4.76 -10.74 4.74
C LEU A 15 6.25 -10.78 4.44
N LEU A 16 7.04 -10.31 5.40
CA LEU A 16 8.49 -10.31 5.32
C LEU A 16 9.05 -11.66 5.75
N LYS A 17 10.18 -12.04 5.16
CA LYS A 17 10.97 -13.17 5.64
C LYS A 17 11.63 -12.83 6.98
N SER A 18 11.95 -13.86 7.74
CA SER A 18 12.99 -13.73 8.77
C SER A 18 14.31 -13.40 8.08
N PHE A 19 14.85 -12.22 8.36
CA PHE A 19 16.04 -11.66 7.73
C PHE A 19 17.08 -11.36 8.78
N SER A 20 18.14 -12.16 8.81
CA SER A 20 19.23 -12.01 9.77
C SER A 20 20.30 -11.05 9.25
N SER A 21 21.24 -10.68 10.11
CA SER A 21 22.42 -9.91 9.68
C SER A 21 23.30 -10.69 8.70
N MET A 22 23.23 -12.03 8.67
CA MET A 22 24.00 -12.88 7.75
C MET A 22 23.42 -12.86 6.32
N ASP A 23 22.17 -12.42 6.17
CA ASP A 23 21.50 -12.34 4.87
C ASP A 23 21.82 -11.05 4.12
N ILE A 24 22.38 -10.04 4.81
CA ILE A 24 22.78 -8.76 4.22
C ILE A 24 23.82 -9.02 3.13
N ASP A 25 23.58 -8.45 1.95
CA ASP A 25 24.38 -8.56 0.74
C ASP A 25 24.39 -9.93 0.06
N VAL A 26 23.63 -10.91 0.59
CA VAL A 26 23.55 -12.28 0.08
C VAL A 26 22.16 -12.59 -0.48
N ARG A 27 21.11 -12.15 0.21
CA ARG A 27 19.72 -12.52 -0.11
C ARG A 27 18.85 -11.29 -0.38
N HIS A 28 18.49 -11.08 -1.65
CA HIS A 28 17.69 -9.91 -2.06
C HIS A 28 16.19 -10.18 -2.25
N THR A 29 15.67 -11.25 -1.65
CA THR A 29 14.22 -11.55 -1.65
C THR A 29 13.64 -11.29 -0.27
N TYR A 30 12.95 -10.15 -0.09
CA TYR A 30 12.49 -9.73 1.23
C TYR A 30 11.14 -10.32 1.65
N PHE A 31 10.27 -10.66 0.70
CA PHE A 31 8.92 -11.13 0.97
C PHE A 31 8.81 -12.66 0.97
N ASP A 32 8.10 -13.19 1.96
CA ASP A 32 7.75 -14.60 2.06
C ASP A 32 6.45 -14.88 1.29
N MET A 33 6.59 -15.26 0.02
CA MET A 33 5.44 -15.48 -0.85
C MET A 33 4.59 -16.69 -0.44
N GLU A 34 5.18 -17.72 0.18
CA GLU A 34 4.42 -18.87 0.68
C GLU A 34 3.62 -18.48 1.93
N ALA A 35 4.21 -17.71 2.84
CA ALA A 35 3.46 -17.16 3.97
C ALA A 35 2.35 -16.21 3.50
N CYS A 36 2.61 -15.34 2.51
CA CYS A 36 1.58 -14.47 1.92
C CYS A 36 0.43 -15.27 1.34
N LYS A 37 0.75 -16.34 0.59
CA LYS A 37 -0.22 -17.26 -0.01
C LYS A 37 -1.06 -17.95 1.07
N ALA A 38 -0.42 -18.51 2.09
CA ALA A 38 -1.13 -19.15 3.20
C ALA A 38 -2.08 -18.17 3.91
N ALA A 39 -1.59 -16.97 4.24
CA ALA A 39 -2.39 -15.94 4.91
C ALA A 39 -3.60 -15.50 4.07
N ILE A 40 -3.42 -15.30 2.75
CA ILE A 40 -4.53 -14.88 1.89
C ILE A 40 -5.54 -16.01 1.66
N HIS A 41 -5.11 -17.27 1.58
CA HIS A 41 -6.03 -18.42 1.55
C HIS A 41 -6.89 -18.46 2.81
N GLU A 42 -6.25 -18.37 3.99
CA GLU A 42 -6.97 -18.39 5.26
C GLU A 42 -7.99 -17.24 5.36
N LYS A 43 -7.57 -16.00 5.09
CA LYS A 43 -8.46 -14.84 5.14
C LYS A 43 -9.59 -14.94 4.14
N ALA A 44 -9.34 -15.46 2.94
CA ALA A 44 -10.36 -15.66 1.93
C ALA A 44 -11.46 -16.61 2.39
N ASP A 45 -11.10 -17.77 2.97
CA ASP A 45 -12.05 -18.78 3.39
C ASP A 45 -12.75 -18.44 4.71
N ARG A 46 -12.03 -17.85 5.66
CA ARG A 46 -12.57 -17.53 7.00
C ARG A 46 -13.28 -16.19 7.06
N CYS A 47 -12.90 -15.22 6.23
CA CYS A 47 -13.39 -13.84 6.32
C CYS A 47 -14.07 -13.35 5.04
N TYR A 48 -13.33 -13.26 3.93
CA TYR A 48 -13.79 -12.49 2.77
C TYR A 48 -14.99 -13.12 2.06
N LEU A 49 -14.92 -14.42 1.73
CA LEU A 49 -16.03 -15.10 1.06
C LEU A 49 -17.27 -15.23 1.95
N PRO A 50 -17.16 -15.64 3.24
CA PRO A 50 -18.31 -15.64 4.14
C PRO A 50 -18.93 -14.24 4.29
N CYS A 51 -18.12 -13.21 4.47
CA CYS A 51 -18.59 -11.83 4.59
C CYS A 51 -19.36 -11.40 3.33
N ASN A 52 -18.80 -11.63 2.13
CA ASN A 52 -19.44 -11.24 0.88
C ASN A 52 -20.77 -11.99 0.64
N LYS A 53 -20.88 -13.25 1.08
CA LYS A 53 -22.15 -14.00 1.07
C LYS A 53 -23.19 -13.35 1.99
N ILE A 54 -22.78 -12.93 3.20
CA ILE A 54 -23.65 -12.21 4.13
C ILE A 54 -24.10 -10.88 3.52
N MET A 55 -23.18 -10.10 2.94
CA MET A 55 -23.51 -8.83 2.29
C MET A 55 -24.50 -9.01 1.16
N THR A 56 -24.30 -10.02 0.30
CA THR A 56 -25.24 -10.37 -0.78
C THR A 56 -26.64 -10.66 -0.22
N ARG A 57 -26.74 -11.47 0.85
CA ARG A 57 -28.00 -11.77 1.52
C ARG A 57 -28.67 -10.52 2.09
N LEU A 58 -27.90 -9.63 2.72
CA LEU A 58 -28.41 -8.38 3.31
C LEU A 58 -28.92 -7.42 2.23
N ILE A 59 -28.19 -7.26 1.13
CA ILE A 59 -28.61 -6.47 -0.03
C ILE A 59 -29.96 -6.95 -0.57
N ASN A 60 -30.08 -8.25 -0.81
CA ASN A 60 -31.29 -8.87 -1.37
C ASN A 60 -32.47 -8.75 -0.40
N LYS A 61 -32.27 -9.10 0.88
CA LYS A 61 -33.32 -9.04 1.92
C LYS A 61 -33.86 -7.62 2.10
N ASN A 62 -33.00 -6.60 2.04
CA ASN A 62 -33.38 -5.21 2.25
C ASN A 62 -33.79 -4.49 0.96
N ARG A 63 -34.05 -5.22 -0.14
CA ARG A 63 -34.51 -4.67 -1.43
C ARG A 63 -33.67 -3.47 -1.89
N GLY A 64 -32.35 -3.57 -1.75
CA GLY A 64 -31.41 -2.54 -2.17
C GLY A 64 -31.30 -1.30 -1.28
N ARG A 65 -31.93 -1.29 -0.10
CA ARG A 65 -31.73 -0.21 0.90
C ARG A 65 -30.45 -0.36 1.71
N PHE A 66 -29.90 -1.57 1.77
CA PHE A 66 -28.63 -1.83 2.45
C PHE A 66 -27.46 -1.48 1.53
N ARG A 67 -26.54 -0.64 2.03
CA ARG A 67 -25.31 -0.23 1.33
C ARG A 67 -24.13 -0.37 2.27
N VAL A 68 -22.98 -0.73 1.73
CA VAL A 68 -21.73 -0.87 2.49
C VAL A 68 -20.53 -0.48 1.62
N ARG A 69 -19.48 0.01 2.28
CA ARG A 69 -18.25 0.46 1.66
C ARG A 69 -17.09 -0.48 2.01
N PHE A 70 -16.18 -0.66 1.07
CA PHE A 70 -14.94 -1.40 1.30
C PHE A 70 -13.74 -0.55 0.89
N SER A 71 -12.73 -0.49 1.74
CA SER A 71 -11.38 -0.08 1.34
C SER A 71 -10.59 -1.36 1.19
N ILE A 72 -10.15 -1.64 -0.03
CA ILE A 72 -9.31 -2.80 -0.30
C ILE A 72 -7.96 -2.25 -0.73
N SER A 73 -6.91 -2.55 0.03
CA SER A 73 -5.56 -2.09 -0.31
C SER A 73 -5.07 -2.70 -1.65
N GLY A 74 -4.13 -2.02 -2.30
CA GLY A 74 -3.52 -2.48 -3.54
C GLY A 74 -2.83 -3.84 -3.38
N THR A 75 -2.06 -4.00 -2.30
CA THR A 75 -1.36 -5.26 -1.98
C THR A 75 -2.33 -6.42 -1.80
N THR A 76 -3.47 -6.20 -1.13
CA THR A 76 -4.49 -7.24 -1.00
C THR A 76 -5.08 -7.61 -2.35
N MET A 77 -5.40 -6.63 -3.20
CA MET A 77 -5.92 -6.91 -4.54
C MET A 77 -4.91 -7.70 -5.39
N GLU A 78 -3.61 -7.39 -5.31
CA GLU A 78 -2.55 -8.15 -6.00
C GLU A 78 -2.46 -9.59 -5.48
N LEU A 79 -2.42 -9.79 -4.16
CA LEU A 79 -2.38 -11.14 -3.57
C LEU A 79 -3.62 -11.97 -3.93
N LEU A 80 -4.80 -11.33 -3.95
CA LEU A 80 -6.03 -11.99 -4.38
C LEU A 80 -5.99 -12.34 -5.88
N GLN A 81 -5.46 -11.47 -6.75
CA GLN A 81 -5.29 -11.79 -8.17
C GLN A 81 -4.36 -12.99 -8.39
N LEU A 82 -3.30 -13.11 -7.58
CA LEU A 82 -2.34 -14.21 -7.68
C LEU A 82 -2.90 -15.54 -7.16
N TYR A 83 -3.59 -15.51 -6.01
CA TYR A 83 -3.88 -16.74 -5.27
C TYR A 83 -5.37 -17.03 -5.07
N ARG A 84 -6.24 -16.02 -5.11
CA ARG A 84 -7.68 -16.11 -4.80
C ARG A 84 -8.57 -15.27 -5.72
N PRO A 85 -8.54 -15.51 -7.05
CA PRO A 85 -9.35 -14.75 -8.00
C PRO A 85 -10.86 -14.89 -7.73
N ASP A 86 -11.29 -15.98 -7.09
CA ASP A 86 -12.67 -16.22 -6.64
C ASP A 86 -13.17 -15.15 -5.65
N VAL A 87 -12.29 -14.60 -4.81
CA VAL A 87 -12.62 -13.48 -3.92
C VAL A 87 -12.81 -12.19 -4.70
N ILE A 88 -11.94 -11.92 -5.68
CA ILE A 88 -12.09 -10.76 -6.58
C ILE A 88 -13.43 -10.85 -7.33
N ASP A 89 -13.78 -12.03 -7.84
CA ASP A 89 -15.06 -12.25 -8.52
C ASP A 89 -16.25 -12.03 -7.58
N SER A 90 -16.11 -12.45 -6.32
CA SER A 90 -17.11 -12.20 -5.27
C SER A 90 -17.30 -10.70 -5.00
N PHE A 91 -16.22 -9.92 -4.90
CA PHE A 91 -16.32 -8.46 -4.80
C PHE A 91 -16.87 -7.83 -6.08
N ARG A 92 -16.53 -8.32 -7.27
CA ARG A 92 -17.07 -7.82 -8.53
C ARG A 92 -18.59 -8.01 -8.61
N LYS A 93 -19.10 -9.17 -8.18
CA LYS A 93 -20.55 -9.42 -8.06
C LYS A 93 -21.23 -8.40 -7.14
N LEU A 94 -20.60 -8.10 -6.01
CA LEU A 94 -21.08 -7.09 -5.06
C LEU A 94 -21.08 -5.68 -5.65
N VAL A 95 -19.99 -5.26 -6.29
CA VAL A 95 -19.88 -3.95 -6.94
C VAL A 95 -20.93 -3.80 -8.06
N ASN A 96 -21.15 -4.84 -8.85
CA ASN A 96 -22.12 -4.83 -9.95
C ASN A 96 -23.58 -4.64 -9.50
N THR A 97 -23.88 -4.80 -8.20
CA THR A 97 -25.21 -4.46 -7.67
C THR A 97 -25.49 -2.95 -7.63
N GLY A 98 -24.45 -2.11 -7.72
CA GLY A 98 -24.54 -0.66 -7.54
C GLY A 98 -24.79 -0.22 -6.09
N LEU A 99 -24.78 -1.14 -5.13
CA LEU A 99 -25.07 -0.88 -3.71
C LEU A 99 -23.82 -0.93 -2.83
N ILE A 100 -22.67 -1.20 -3.45
CA ILE A 100 -21.37 -1.34 -2.83
C ILE A 100 -20.42 -0.35 -3.48
N GLU A 101 -19.68 0.38 -2.66
CA GLU A 101 -18.68 1.33 -3.12
C GLU A 101 -17.29 0.91 -2.65
N ILE A 102 -16.34 0.89 -3.58
CA ILE A 102 -14.91 0.73 -3.26
C ILE A 102 -14.31 2.12 -3.06
N LEU A 103 -13.63 2.30 -1.93
CA LEU A 103 -12.97 3.56 -1.57
C LEU A 103 -11.55 3.59 -2.13
N ALA A 104 -11.06 4.79 -2.42
CA ALA A 104 -9.63 4.98 -2.67
C ALA A 104 -8.85 4.90 -1.35
N ALA A 105 -7.63 4.39 -1.42
CA ALA A 105 -6.71 4.34 -0.29
C ALA A 105 -5.25 4.37 -0.80
N PRO A 106 -4.26 4.65 0.06
CA PRO A 106 -2.86 4.41 -0.26
C PRO A 106 -2.63 2.94 -0.67
N TYR A 107 -1.93 2.73 -1.79
CA TYR A 107 -1.78 1.41 -2.41
C TYR A 107 -1.25 0.34 -1.46
N TYR A 108 -0.19 0.68 -0.71
CA TYR A 108 0.49 -0.25 0.19
C TYR A 108 0.03 -0.12 1.64
N HIS A 109 -1.12 0.51 1.91
CA HIS A 109 -1.58 0.80 3.29
C HIS A 109 -0.52 1.57 4.09
N SER A 110 0.10 2.56 3.42
CA SER A 110 1.23 3.34 3.95
C SER A 110 0.78 4.63 4.63
N LEU A 111 1.69 5.23 5.39
CA LEU A 111 1.57 6.61 5.92
C LEU A 111 2.20 7.66 4.98
N SER A 112 2.29 7.39 3.68
CA SER A 112 3.05 8.20 2.70
C SER A 112 2.70 9.68 2.70
N PHE A 113 1.46 10.05 2.99
CA PHE A 113 1.06 11.46 3.09
C PHE A 113 1.84 12.25 4.15
N LEU A 114 2.29 11.60 5.23
CA LEU A 114 3.06 12.27 6.29
C LEU A 114 4.49 12.61 5.86
N TYR A 115 5.02 11.91 4.85
CA TYR A 115 6.44 11.98 4.49
C TYR A 115 6.68 12.53 3.09
N SER A 116 5.87 12.14 2.10
CA SER A 116 6.04 12.53 0.71
C SER A 116 4.72 12.64 -0.03
N ARG A 117 4.37 13.87 -0.45
CA ARG A 117 3.21 14.15 -1.33
C ARG A 117 3.34 13.48 -2.69
N LYS A 118 4.57 13.41 -3.22
CA LYS A 118 4.87 12.79 -4.51
C LYS A 118 4.59 11.29 -4.46
N GLU A 119 5.10 10.62 -3.44
CA GLU A 119 4.85 9.19 -3.26
C GLU A 119 3.38 8.89 -2.97
N PHE A 120 2.73 9.71 -2.13
CA PHE A 120 1.30 9.60 -1.88
C PHE A 120 0.49 9.67 -3.17
N GLN A 121 0.77 10.65 -4.05
CA GLN A 121 0.09 10.77 -5.34
C GLN A 121 0.33 9.56 -6.24
N ARG A 122 1.56 9.01 -6.24
CA ARG A 122 1.90 7.80 -7.00
C ARG A 122 1.07 6.62 -6.52
N GLN A 123 1.00 6.41 -5.21
CA GLN A 123 0.20 5.33 -4.61
C GLN A 123 -1.28 5.49 -4.90
N LEU A 124 -1.83 6.68 -4.72
CA LEU A 124 -3.22 6.99 -5.01
C LEU A 124 -3.56 6.70 -6.48
N SER A 125 -2.71 7.16 -7.40
CA SER A 125 -2.86 6.91 -8.83
C SER A 125 -2.75 5.41 -9.17
N LYS A 126 -1.82 4.69 -8.54
CA LYS A 126 -1.66 3.24 -8.72
C LYS A 126 -2.90 2.49 -8.24
N HIS A 127 -3.47 2.89 -7.10
CA HIS A 127 -4.66 2.28 -6.52
C HIS A 127 -5.89 2.49 -7.40
N GLN A 128 -6.14 3.73 -7.82
CA GLN A 128 -7.25 4.05 -8.72
C GLN A 128 -7.17 3.29 -10.05
N LYS A 129 -5.97 3.15 -10.63
CA LYS A 129 -5.75 2.35 -11.84
C LYS A 129 -6.09 0.88 -11.61
N LEU A 130 -5.68 0.31 -10.48
CA LEU A 130 -5.98 -1.09 -10.16
C LEU A 130 -7.46 -1.33 -9.90
N VAL A 131 -8.13 -0.44 -9.15
CA VAL A 131 -9.58 -0.51 -8.93
C VAL A 131 -10.34 -0.44 -10.24
N LYS A 132 -9.97 0.50 -11.13
CA LYS A 132 -10.57 0.60 -12.47
C LYS A 132 -10.35 -0.67 -13.27
N LYS A 133 -9.15 -1.24 -13.24
CA LYS A 133 -8.81 -2.49 -13.94
C LYS A 133 -9.64 -3.68 -13.44
N ILE A 134 -9.83 -3.82 -12.14
CA ILE A 134 -10.49 -5.00 -11.54
C ILE A 134 -12.01 -4.89 -11.57
N PHE A 135 -12.54 -3.71 -11.25
CA PHE A 135 -13.96 -3.47 -10.98
C PHE A 135 -14.65 -2.57 -12.00
N GLY A 136 -13.90 -1.92 -12.90
CA GLY A 136 -14.48 -1.03 -13.92
C GLY A 136 -15.01 0.30 -13.38
N ILE A 137 -14.73 0.64 -12.13
CA ILE A 137 -15.26 1.85 -11.47
C ILE A 137 -14.17 2.86 -11.13
N HIS A 138 -14.59 4.11 -10.95
CA HIS A 138 -13.77 5.19 -10.41
C HIS A 138 -14.13 5.42 -8.93
N THR A 139 -13.13 5.49 -8.07
CA THR A 139 -13.31 5.76 -6.65
C THR A 139 -13.66 7.24 -6.42
N THR A 140 -14.65 7.50 -5.57
CA THR A 140 -15.12 8.89 -5.31
C THR A 140 -14.95 9.35 -3.87
N ILE A 141 -14.77 8.41 -2.94
CA ILE A 141 -14.52 8.65 -1.53
C ILE A 141 -13.14 8.07 -1.18
N PHE A 142 -12.38 8.79 -0.36
CA PHE A 142 -11.05 8.40 0.08
C PHE A 142 -11.07 7.88 1.52
N ASN A 143 -10.23 6.89 1.82
CA ASN A 143 -10.00 6.35 3.14
C ASN A 143 -8.49 6.29 3.39
N ASN A 144 -7.99 7.20 4.24
CA ASN A 144 -6.58 7.20 4.59
C ASN A 144 -6.25 6.04 5.54
N THR A 145 -4.99 5.61 5.52
CA THR A 145 -4.46 4.61 6.46
C THR A 145 -4.64 5.10 7.89
N ALA A 146 -5.09 4.21 8.78
CA ALA A 146 -5.42 4.51 10.18
C ALA A 146 -6.43 5.68 10.34
N LEU A 147 -7.24 5.98 9.31
CA LEU A 147 -8.19 7.10 9.30
C LEU A 147 -7.57 8.46 9.64
N LEU A 148 -6.24 8.59 9.46
CA LEU A 148 -5.50 9.80 9.80
C LEU A 148 -6.00 10.98 8.98
N HIS A 149 -6.25 12.09 9.68
CA HIS A 149 -6.80 13.31 9.12
C HIS A 149 -5.97 14.52 9.57
N ASN A 150 -5.73 15.45 8.65
CA ASN A 150 -5.40 16.84 8.96
C ASN A 150 -5.97 17.75 7.86
N ASN A 151 -6.04 19.05 8.12
CA ASN A 151 -6.64 20.02 7.18
C ASN A 151 -5.94 20.03 5.82
N GLU A 152 -4.62 19.80 5.80
CA GLU A 152 -3.84 19.76 4.55
C GLU A 152 -4.16 18.51 3.72
N LEU A 153 -4.41 17.36 4.36
CA LEU A 153 -4.92 16.16 3.71
C LEU A 153 -6.29 16.40 3.09
N SER A 154 -7.20 16.99 3.86
CA SER A 154 -8.56 17.24 3.38
C SER A 154 -8.57 18.19 2.18
N LYS A 155 -7.75 19.25 2.20
CA LYS A 155 -7.57 20.14 1.03
C LYS A 155 -6.99 19.39 -0.17
N TYR A 156 -5.96 18.56 0.06
CA TYR A 156 -5.33 17.78 -1.00
C TYR A 156 -6.32 16.83 -1.67
N ILE A 157 -7.08 16.08 -0.86
CA ILE A 157 -8.07 15.10 -1.33
C ILE A 157 -9.23 15.78 -2.05
N ALA A 158 -9.71 16.91 -1.55
CA ALA A 158 -10.70 17.73 -2.25
C ALA A 158 -10.17 18.23 -3.61
N GLY A 159 -8.93 18.73 -3.65
CA GLY A 159 -8.26 19.17 -4.88
C GLY A 159 -8.01 18.03 -5.89
N ALA A 160 -7.87 16.79 -5.41
CA ALA A 160 -7.77 15.60 -6.24
C ALA A 160 -9.13 15.10 -6.79
N GLY A 161 -10.23 15.80 -6.52
CA GLY A 161 -11.55 15.52 -7.08
C GLY A 161 -12.39 14.51 -6.29
N PHE A 162 -11.97 14.15 -5.07
CA PHE A 162 -12.78 13.29 -4.21
C PHE A 162 -13.96 14.06 -3.60
N LYS A 163 -15.10 13.38 -3.48
CA LYS A 163 -16.32 13.93 -2.90
C LYS A 163 -16.31 13.94 -1.37
N GLY A 164 -15.40 13.18 -0.76
CA GLY A 164 -15.28 13.08 0.69
C GLY A 164 -14.16 12.13 1.10
N MET A 165 -13.85 12.17 2.39
CA MET A 165 -12.87 11.31 3.03
C MET A 165 -13.45 10.73 4.33
N LEU A 166 -13.19 9.47 4.61
CA LEU A 166 -13.43 8.89 5.93
C LEU A 166 -12.33 9.34 6.89
N CYS A 167 -12.73 9.83 8.07
CA CYS A 167 -11.85 10.21 9.16
C CYS A 167 -12.39 9.66 10.47
N GLU A 168 -11.53 9.62 11.49
CA GLU A 168 -12.01 9.33 12.84
C GLU A 168 -12.98 10.40 13.34
N GLY A 169 -13.91 10.00 14.22
CA GLY A 169 -14.83 10.92 14.87
C GLY A 169 -14.22 11.66 16.06
N ASN A 170 -12.99 11.32 16.46
CA ASN A 170 -12.31 12.01 17.55
C ASN A 170 -11.72 13.33 17.06
N VAL A 171 -12.14 14.42 17.72
CA VAL A 171 -11.70 15.80 17.47
C VAL A 171 -10.24 16.03 17.90
N ASN A 172 -9.67 15.10 18.68
CA ASN A 172 -8.26 15.13 19.03
C ASN A 172 -7.48 14.51 17.89
N PRO A 173 -6.64 15.29 17.17
CA PRO A 173 -5.78 14.72 16.14
C PRO A 173 -4.96 13.61 16.80
N ILE A 174 -4.96 12.41 16.20
CA ILE A 174 -3.89 11.44 16.46
C ILE A 174 -2.61 12.19 16.09
N ASP A 175 -1.89 12.64 17.12
CA ASP A 175 -0.59 13.24 16.94
C ASP A 175 0.37 12.11 16.54
N PRO A 176 0.95 12.13 15.32
CA PRO A 176 1.96 11.14 14.92
C PRO A 176 3.13 11.08 15.89
N VAL A 177 3.30 12.09 16.76
CA VAL A 177 4.29 12.16 17.84
C VAL A 177 4.11 11.06 18.90
N ASN A 178 2.91 10.49 19.06
CA ASN A 178 2.66 9.41 20.02
C ASN A 178 2.91 7.99 19.46
N MET A 179 3.34 7.87 18.21
CA MET A 179 3.88 6.61 17.70
C MET A 179 5.24 6.37 18.38
N PRO A 180 5.53 5.16 18.90
CA PRO A 180 6.80 4.92 19.57
C PRO A 180 8.00 5.34 18.69
N VAL A 181 8.99 5.95 19.35
CA VAL A 181 10.13 6.64 18.71
C VAL A 181 10.94 5.76 17.73
N PRO A 182 11.15 4.45 17.97
CA PRO A 182 11.89 3.58 17.04
C PRO A 182 11.23 3.42 15.66
N GLU A 183 9.90 3.28 15.61
CA GLU A 183 9.11 3.06 14.41
C GLU A 183 9.14 4.29 13.49
N LEU A 184 9.09 5.48 14.09
CA LEU A 184 9.16 6.76 13.37
C LEU A 184 10.51 6.96 12.67
N ASN A 185 11.61 6.51 13.30
CA ASN A 185 12.95 6.62 12.71
C ASN A 185 13.14 5.71 11.51
N LEU A 186 12.53 4.52 11.53
CA LEU A 186 12.62 3.56 10.43
C LEU A 186 11.81 4.02 9.22
N LEU A 187 10.61 4.57 9.42
CA LEU A 187 9.84 5.20 8.35
C LEU A 187 10.63 6.37 7.71
N LYS A 188 11.26 7.23 8.53
CA LYS A 188 12.12 8.31 8.01
C LYS A 188 13.25 7.78 7.13
N LYS A 189 13.91 6.68 7.54
CA LYS A 189 14.95 6.03 6.71
C LYS A 189 14.39 5.54 5.37
N ILE A 190 13.24 4.87 5.39
CA ILE A 190 12.59 4.38 4.16
C ILE A 190 12.28 5.53 3.20
N TYR A 191 11.66 6.61 3.68
CA TYR A 191 11.32 7.74 2.82
C TYR A 191 12.55 8.54 2.37
N ALA A 192 13.67 8.51 3.11
CA ALA A 192 14.93 9.10 2.65
C ALA A 192 15.46 8.45 1.35
N LEU A 193 15.04 7.21 1.05
CA LEU A 193 15.42 6.50 -0.17
C LEU A 193 14.62 6.90 -1.41
N GLU A 194 13.56 7.72 -1.27
CA GLU A 194 12.63 8.05 -2.36
C GLU A 194 13.35 8.46 -3.65
N ASN A 195 14.31 9.38 -3.56
CA ASN A 195 15.01 9.88 -4.74
C ASN A 195 15.84 8.79 -5.42
N LEU A 196 16.56 7.96 -4.66
CA LEU A 196 17.34 6.85 -5.22
C LEU A 196 16.43 5.81 -5.88
N VAL A 197 15.34 5.44 -5.21
CA VAL A 197 14.37 4.47 -5.69
C VAL A 197 13.68 4.95 -6.96
N LEU A 198 13.15 6.17 -6.97
CA LEU A 198 12.44 6.70 -8.13
C LEU A 198 13.38 6.95 -9.32
N ASN A 199 14.62 7.40 -9.07
CA ASN A 199 15.62 7.62 -10.12
C ASN A 199 16.21 6.31 -10.68
N SER A 200 16.02 5.18 -10.00
CA SER A 200 16.36 3.86 -10.53
C SER A 200 15.57 3.55 -11.81
N GLY A 201 14.32 4.04 -11.90
CA GLY A 201 13.38 3.69 -12.97
C GLY A 201 12.94 2.22 -12.99
N CYS A 202 13.35 1.43 -11.99
CA CYS A 202 13.02 0.01 -11.90
C CYS A 202 11.70 -0.17 -11.16
N GLU A 203 10.66 -0.61 -11.87
CA GLU A 203 9.32 -0.83 -11.29
C GLU A 203 9.35 -1.81 -10.12
N LYS A 204 10.11 -2.90 -10.23
CA LYS A 204 10.27 -3.88 -9.15
C LYS A 204 10.89 -3.26 -7.89
N THR A 205 11.88 -2.38 -8.04
CA THR A 205 12.51 -1.67 -6.92
C THR A 205 11.53 -0.70 -6.27
N ILE A 206 10.78 0.04 -7.08
CA ILE A 206 9.75 0.98 -6.62
C ILE A 206 8.64 0.25 -5.85
N ASP A 207 8.21 -0.92 -6.35
CA ASP A 207 7.18 -1.72 -5.70
C ASP A 207 7.67 -2.38 -4.42
N THR A 208 8.91 -2.88 -4.42
CA THR A 208 9.54 -3.41 -3.22
C THR A 208 9.60 -2.35 -2.13
N TRP A 209 10.10 -1.16 -2.46
CA TRP A 209 10.14 -0.02 -1.53
C TRP A 209 8.74 0.40 -1.06
N GLY A 210 7.74 0.39 -1.95
CA GLY A 210 6.36 0.66 -1.61
C GLY A 210 5.80 -0.30 -0.56
N CYS A 211 6.02 -1.60 -0.73
CA CYS A 211 5.59 -2.62 0.23
C CYS A 211 6.25 -2.45 1.61
N LEU A 212 7.53 -2.04 1.66
CA LEU A 212 8.22 -1.74 2.92
C LEU A 212 7.60 -0.57 3.69
N GLN A 213 6.75 0.26 3.06
CA GLN A 213 6.07 1.38 3.74
C GLN A 213 4.77 0.99 4.45
N SER A 214 4.34 -0.27 4.38
CA SER A 214 3.09 -0.74 4.99
C SER A 214 3.09 -0.51 6.49
N LEU A 215 2.04 0.10 7.04
CA LEU A 215 1.93 0.40 8.48
C LEU A 215 2.12 -0.84 9.35
N ASP A 216 1.61 -1.99 8.90
CA ASP A 216 1.63 -3.28 9.58
C ASP A 216 3.04 -3.77 9.92
N HIS A 217 4.07 -3.34 9.17
CA HIS A 217 5.47 -3.68 9.47
C HIS A 217 6.02 -2.95 10.71
N PHE A 218 5.33 -1.91 11.17
CA PHE A 218 5.75 -1.07 12.29
C PHE A 218 4.97 -1.36 13.57
N GLU A 219 3.81 -2.04 13.48
CA GLU A 219 3.02 -2.40 14.67
C GLU A 219 3.55 -3.67 15.38
N ALA A 220 4.32 -4.52 14.67
CA ALA A 220 4.82 -5.79 15.19
C ALA A 220 6.22 -5.67 15.85
N ARG A 221 6.25 -5.44 17.17
CA ARG A 221 7.48 -5.27 17.99
C ARG A 221 8.52 -6.38 17.83
N GLU A 222 8.12 -7.61 17.55
CA GLU A 222 9.02 -8.78 17.49
C GLU A 222 9.89 -8.85 16.22
N SER A 223 9.66 -7.97 15.24
CA SER A 223 10.30 -8.05 13.91
C SER A 223 11.22 -6.88 13.54
N PHE A 224 11.38 -5.90 14.44
CA PHE A 224 12.08 -4.64 14.13
C PHE A 224 13.52 -4.84 13.63
N GLN A 225 14.29 -5.74 14.25
CA GLN A 225 15.67 -5.99 13.83
C GLN A 225 15.74 -6.59 12.42
N SER A 226 14.86 -7.55 12.12
CA SER A 226 14.75 -8.17 10.80
C SER A 226 14.44 -7.11 9.75
N PHE A 227 13.47 -6.25 10.04
CA PHE A 227 13.10 -5.15 9.17
C PHE A 227 14.24 -4.16 8.94
N SER A 228 14.94 -3.75 10.00
CA SER A 228 16.10 -2.85 9.89
C SER A 228 17.20 -3.43 9.02
N ASN A 229 17.46 -4.75 9.11
CA ASN A 229 18.44 -5.43 8.27
C ASN A 229 18.00 -5.45 6.79
N ILE A 230 16.71 -5.69 6.52
CA ILE A 230 16.14 -5.62 5.16
C ILE A 230 16.34 -4.22 4.55
N VAL A 231 16.03 -3.16 5.30
CA VAL A 231 16.23 -1.78 4.83
C VAL A 231 17.70 -1.52 4.54
N THR A 232 18.59 -1.98 5.41
CA THR A 232 20.05 -1.84 5.23
C THR A 232 20.55 -2.53 3.96
N ASP A 233 20.12 -3.78 3.71
CA ASP A 233 20.46 -4.51 2.48
C ASP A 233 19.92 -3.81 1.21
N PHE A 234 18.68 -3.32 1.30
CA PHE A 234 18.06 -2.59 0.20
C PHE A 234 18.82 -1.30 -0.15
N GLU A 235 19.29 -0.55 0.87
CA GLU A 235 20.14 0.62 0.70
C GLU A 235 21.46 0.28 -0.01
N ILE A 236 22.15 -0.78 0.44
CA ILE A 236 23.39 -1.28 -0.17
C ILE A 236 23.15 -1.62 -1.64
N THR A 237 22.05 -2.31 -1.94
CA THR A 237 21.65 -2.69 -3.30
C THR A 237 21.47 -1.45 -4.20
N LEU A 238 20.77 -0.42 -3.72
CA LEU A 238 20.56 0.83 -4.47
C LEU A 238 21.86 1.60 -4.73
N ILE A 239 22.77 1.64 -3.74
CA ILE A 239 24.08 2.28 -3.87
C ILE A 239 24.89 1.59 -4.97
N ARG A 240 24.94 0.25 -4.97
CA ARG A 240 25.63 -0.54 -6.01
C ARG A 240 25.08 -0.25 -7.41
N GLN A 241 23.76 -0.29 -7.56
CA GLN A 241 23.10 0.03 -8.83
C GLN A 241 23.45 1.44 -9.32
N SER A 242 23.52 2.41 -8.41
CA SER A 242 23.88 3.79 -8.73
C SER A 242 25.33 3.90 -9.22
N ILE A 243 26.27 3.23 -8.54
CA ILE A 243 27.69 3.18 -8.94
C ILE A 243 27.83 2.53 -10.32
N GLU A 244 27.14 1.43 -10.58
CA GLU A 244 27.18 0.75 -11.89
C GLU A 244 26.66 1.65 -13.02
N LYS A 245 25.57 2.40 -12.77
CA LYS A 245 25.00 3.34 -13.74
C LYS A 245 25.99 4.46 -14.08
N LEU A 246 26.69 4.99 -13.09
CA LEU A 246 27.73 6.01 -13.28
C LEU A 246 28.91 5.48 -14.09
N LYS A 247 29.38 4.25 -13.79
CA LYS A 247 30.45 3.59 -14.57
C LYS A 247 30.07 3.39 -16.04
N LYS A 248 28.81 3.02 -16.32
CA LYS A 248 28.32 2.88 -17.70
C LYS A 248 28.26 4.24 -18.41
N GLN A 249 27.86 5.31 -17.72
CA GLN A 249 27.81 6.65 -18.29
C GLN A 249 29.21 7.25 -18.54
N SER A 250 30.19 6.99 -17.68
CA SER A 250 31.57 7.42 -17.91
C SER A 250 32.24 6.67 -19.05
N ALA A 251 31.97 5.38 -19.21
CA ALA A 251 32.46 4.56 -20.33
C ALA A 251 31.88 4.99 -21.70
N LEU A 252 30.72 5.65 -21.73
CA LEU A 252 30.06 6.13 -22.94
C LEU A 252 30.50 7.54 -23.37
N ARG A 253 31.35 8.25 -22.60
CA ARG A 253 31.94 9.52 -23.06
C ARG A 253 33.19 9.21 -23.90
N PRO A 254 33.22 9.49 -25.21
CA PRO A 254 34.42 9.30 -25.99
C PRO A 254 35.52 10.20 -25.43
N VAL A 255 36.72 9.63 -25.27
CA VAL A 255 37.95 10.38 -25.01
C VAL A 255 38.05 11.41 -26.12
N ARG A 256 37.84 12.69 -25.81
CA ARG A 256 38.17 13.78 -26.73
C ARG A 256 39.68 13.73 -26.89
N THR A 257 40.15 13.16 -27.99
CA THR A 257 41.54 13.29 -28.43
C THR A 257 41.84 14.78 -28.52
N PRO A 258 42.94 15.28 -27.93
CA PRO A 258 43.37 16.64 -28.21
C PRO A 258 43.77 16.69 -29.68
N LEU A 259 43.07 17.50 -30.47
CA LEU A 259 43.56 17.90 -31.78
C LEU A 259 44.77 18.79 -31.56
N LEU A 260 45.96 18.28 -31.91
CA LEU A 260 47.18 19.05 -32.16
C LEU A 260 47.49 18.92 -33.65
#